data_AF-C6BRQ6-F1
#
_entry.id   AF-C6BRQ6-F1
#
_cell.length_a   1.000
_cell.length_b   1.000
_cell.length_c   1.000
_cell.angle_alpha   90.00
_cell.angle_beta   90.00
_cell.angle_gamma   90.00
#
_symmetry.space_group_name_H-M   'P 1'
#
loop_
_entity.id
_entity.type
_entity.pdbx_description
1 polymer ?
#
loop_
_entity_poly.entity_id
_entity_poly.type
_entity_poly.pdbx_seq_one_letter_code
_entity_poly.pdbx_strand_id
1 'polypeptide(L)'
;MCWSDQTVHFTFPKGSSNGLSHKDLGEVTLEDANGGKYQGLRTHYKWTPGLVVRDWRYVVRIASIDPKNIGSNSLRHALIEGLNMIPNTNMGRTAIYCNQTVKTLLDIEASDKSNVMLKTENWEGKPVTTFWGCPVRRVDSILNTEAAISA
;
A
#
# COMPACT_ATOMS: atom_id res chain seq x y z
N MET A 1 -5.14 4.36 -5.84
CA MET A 1 -6.31 4.42 -4.91
C MET A 1 -6.42 5.82 -4.35
N CYS A 2 -7.63 6.34 -4.12
CA CYS A 2 -7.87 7.62 -3.47
C CYS A 2 -8.43 7.41 -2.05
N TRP A 3 -7.68 7.81 -1.03
CA TRP A 3 -8.07 7.69 0.37
C TRP A 3 -8.89 8.87 0.83
N SER A 4 -10.12 8.62 1.25
CA SER A 4 -11.05 9.61 1.79
C SER A 4 -12.17 8.90 2.54
N ASP A 5 -12.77 9.58 3.51
CA ASP A 5 -13.95 9.07 4.22
C ASP A 5 -15.10 8.78 3.25
N GLN A 6 -15.17 9.49 2.11
CA GLN A 6 -16.20 9.32 1.09
C GLN A 6 -15.86 8.27 0.01
N THR A 7 -14.62 7.78 -0.06
CA THR A 7 -14.16 6.83 -1.09
C THR A 7 -13.78 5.49 -0.49
N VAL A 8 -12.54 5.37 -0.02
CA VAL A 8 -11.93 4.20 0.55
C VAL A 8 -11.21 4.62 1.82
N HIS A 9 -11.52 3.93 2.91
CA HIS A 9 -10.94 4.20 4.22
C HIS A 9 -10.90 2.91 5.05
N PHE A 10 -10.02 2.92 6.05
CA PHE A 10 -10.00 1.88 7.06
C PHE A 10 -11.09 2.13 8.11
N THR A 11 -11.60 1.06 8.68
CA THR A 11 -12.57 1.06 9.76
C THR A 11 -12.09 0.16 10.90
N PHE A 12 -12.68 0.32 12.06
CA PHE A 12 -12.43 -0.51 13.22
C PHE A 12 -13.74 -0.62 14.03
N PRO A 13 -13.95 -1.73 14.77
CA PRO A 13 -15.16 -1.90 15.57
C PRO A 13 -15.37 -0.77 16.58
N LYS A 14 -16.62 -0.34 16.75
CA LYS A 14 -16.99 0.65 17.77
C LYS A 14 -16.55 0.16 19.16
N GLY A 15 -15.87 1.00 19.91
CA GLY A 15 -15.33 0.66 21.24
C GLY A 15 -13.96 -0.03 21.22
N SER A 16 -13.39 -0.30 20.04
CA SER A 16 -11.97 -0.69 19.91
C SER A 16 -11.12 0.52 19.55
N SER A 17 -9.84 0.50 19.94
CA SER A 17 -8.88 1.53 19.52
C SER A 17 -8.46 1.30 18.08
N ASN A 18 -8.29 2.39 17.32
CA ASN A 18 -7.66 2.35 16.01
C ASN A 18 -6.18 1.92 16.16
N GLY A 19 -5.68 1.16 15.20
CA GLY A 19 -4.27 0.76 15.12
C GLY A 19 -3.89 -0.46 15.97
N LEU A 20 -2.59 -0.69 16.07
CA LEU A 20 -2.00 -1.78 16.85
C LEU A 20 -2.01 -1.40 18.34
N SER A 21 -2.80 -2.13 19.13
CA SER A 21 -2.80 -2.03 20.58
C SER A 21 -1.75 -2.97 21.16
N HIS A 22 -0.82 -2.40 21.92
CA HIS A 22 0.13 -3.15 22.73
C HIS A 22 -0.29 -3.07 24.20
N LYS A 23 -0.50 -4.22 24.84
CA LYS A 23 -0.76 -4.32 26.27
C LYS A 23 0.25 -5.27 26.89
N ASP A 24 1.17 -4.72 27.66
CA ASP A 24 2.03 -5.52 28.52
C ASP A 24 1.21 -6.05 29.69
N LEU A 25 1.22 -7.37 29.88
CA LEU A 25 0.54 -8.05 30.98
C LEU A 25 1.52 -8.39 32.12
N GLY A 26 2.81 -8.13 31.92
CA GLY A 26 3.85 -8.34 32.91
C GLY A 26 4.13 -9.83 33.16
N GLU A 27 4.65 -10.10 34.35
CA GLU A 27 5.00 -11.43 34.79
C GLU A 27 3.75 -12.21 35.26
N VAL A 28 3.56 -13.38 34.68
CA VAL A 28 2.43 -14.26 34.94
C VAL A 28 2.95 -15.67 35.16
N THR A 29 2.40 -16.36 36.15
CA THR A 29 2.67 -17.78 36.35
C THR A 29 1.99 -18.60 35.26
N LEU A 30 2.79 -19.35 34.51
CA LEU A 30 2.37 -20.27 33.47
C LEU A 30 2.45 -21.70 33.99
N GLU A 31 1.65 -22.58 33.38
CA GLU A 31 1.63 -24.00 33.70
C GLU A 31 2.18 -24.79 32.51
N ASP A 32 3.08 -25.72 32.79
CA ASP A 32 3.61 -26.68 31.82
C ASP A 32 2.67 -27.89 31.68
N ALA A 33 2.88 -28.72 30.65
CA ALA A 33 2.07 -29.91 30.36
C ALA A 33 1.99 -30.91 31.53
N ASN A 34 3.02 -30.95 32.39
CA ASN A 34 3.06 -31.81 33.59
C ASN A 34 2.50 -31.12 34.86
N GLY A 35 1.89 -29.93 34.74
CA GLY A 35 1.37 -29.16 35.87
C GLY A 35 2.43 -28.38 36.67
N GLY A 36 3.66 -28.31 36.16
CA GLY A 36 4.72 -27.49 36.74
C GLY A 36 4.44 -26.00 36.54
N LYS A 37 4.65 -25.18 37.57
CA LYS A 37 4.46 -23.72 37.52
C LYS A 37 5.78 -23.02 37.26
N TYR A 38 5.81 -22.12 36.29
CA TYR A 38 6.98 -21.29 35.98
C TYR A 38 6.58 -19.84 35.71
N GLN A 39 7.49 -18.90 35.94
CA GLN A 39 7.26 -17.49 35.70
C GLN A 39 7.56 -17.15 34.23
N GLY A 40 6.66 -16.42 33.58
CA GLY A 40 6.84 -15.95 32.21
C GLY A 40 6.28 -14.55 32.01
N LEU A 41 6.91 -13.79 31.13
CA LEU A 41 6.40 -12.48 30.72
C LEU A 41 5.36 -12.66 29.62
N ARG A 42 4.23 -11.95 29.72
CA ARG A 42 3.17 -12.00 28.72
C ARG A 42 2.87 -10.62 28.17
N THR A 43 2.72 -10.55 26.86
CA THR A 43 2.35 -9.34 26.15
C THR A 43 1.25 -9.66 25.15
N HIS A 44 0.26 -8.78 25.05
CA HIS A 44 -0.85 -8.92 24.11
C HIS A 44 -0.80 -7.82 23.06
N TYR A 45 -0.68 -8.23 21.81
CA TYR A 45 -0.83 -7.37 20.65
C TYR A 45 -2.18 -7.62 20.00
N LYS A 46 -2.99 -6.58 19.87
CA LYS A 46 -4.30 -6.65 19.22
C LYS A 46 -4.38 -5.63 18.10
N TRP A 47 -4.75 -6.07 16.91
CA TRP A 47 -5.06 -5.20 15.79
C TRP A 47 -6.25 -5.76 15.02
N THR A 48 -7.29 -4.94 14.82
CA THR A 48 -8.52 -5.33 14.13
C THR A 48 -8.90 -4.29 13.06
N PRO A 49 -8.16 -4.23 11.94
CA PRO A 49 -8.48 -3.34 10.85
C PRO A 49 -9.58 -3.93 9.96
N GLY A 50 -10.49 -3.09 9.50
CA GLY A 50 -11.41 -3.35 8.39
C GLY A 50 -11.12 -2.38 7.25
N LEU A 51 -11.45 -2.75 6.01
CA LEU A 51 -11.35 -1.87 4.84
C LEU A 51 -12.74 -1.68 4.26
N VAL A 52 -13.14 -0.42 4.04
CA VAL A 52 -14.41 -0.09 3.39
C VAL A 52 -14.12 0.55 2.04
N VAL A 53 -14.72 -0.02 1.00
CA VAL A 53 -14.78 0.55 -0.34
C VAL A 53 -16.20 1.09 -0.54
N ARG A 54 -16.39 2.39 -0.32
CA ARG A 54 -17.70 3.06 -0.50
C ARG A 54 -17.97 3.33 -1.98
N ASP A 55 -16.95 3.79 -2.70
CA ASP A 55 -17.00 4.00 -4.15
C ASP A 55 -15.82 3.29 -4.82
N TRP A 56 -16.13 2.26 -5.60
CA TRP A 56 -15.14 1.43 -6.29
C TRP A 56 -14.39 2.19 -7.38
N ARG A 57 -14.96 3.27 -7.93
CA ARG A 57 -14.36 4.05 -9.03
C ARG A 57 -13.08 4.76 -8.62
N TYR A 58 -12.84 4.91 -7.31
CA TYR A 58 -11.63 5.50 -6.74
C TYR A 58 -10.51 4.47 -6.50
N VAL A 59 -10.74 3.22 -6.90
CA VAL A 59 -9.77 2.13 -6.88
C VAL A 59 -9.58 1.62 -8.30
N VAL A 60 -8.36 1.75 -8.80
CA VAL A 60 -7.98 1.21 -10.10
C VAL A 60 -6.87 0.18 -9.87
N ARG A 61 -7.03 -0.98 -10.50
CA ARG A 61 -6.02 -2.05 -10.53
C ARG A 61 -5.50 -2.16 -11.95
N ILE A 62 -4.18 -2.03 -12.12
CA ILE A 62 -3.49 -2.35 -13.36
C ILE A 62 -2.95 -3.77 -13.21
N ALA A 63 -3.50 -4.71 -13.97
CA ALA A 63 -3.16 -6.12 -13.91
C ALA A 63 -2.18 -6.52 -15.02
N SER A 64 -1.61 -7.72 -14.90
CA SER A 64 -0.83 -8.38 -15.96
C SER A 64 0.36 -7.55 -16.46
N ILE A 65 1.09 -6.92 -15.54
CA ILE A 65 2.34 -6.20 -15.85
C ILE A 65 3.46 -7.24 -15.97
N ASP A 66 4.00 -7.42 -17.18
CA ASP A 66 5.20 -8.25 -17.37
C ASP A 66 6.45 -7.42 -17.02
N PRO A 67 7.17 -7.73 -15.93
CA PRO A 67 8.35 -6.97 -15.54
C PRO A 67 9.51 -7.07 -16.55
N LYS A 68 9.48 -8.05 -17.46
CA LYS A 68 10.53 -8.24 -18.49
C LYS A 68 10.25 -7.49 -19.78
N ASN A 69 8.99 -7.14 -20.05
CA ASN A 69 8.55 -6.51 -21.29
C ASN A 69 7.92 -5.12 -21.04
N ILE A 70 8.49 -4.39 -20.08
CA ILE A 70 8.22 -2.97 -19.89
C ILE A 70 9.05 -2.23 -20.93
N GLY A 71 8.63 -2.31 -22.21
CA GLY A 71 9.04 -1.32 -23.19
C GLY A 71 8.67 0.06 -22.65
N SER A 72 9.47 1.08 -22.96
CA SER A 72 9.47 2.43 -22.37
C SER A 72 8.13 3.20 -22.34
N ASN A 73 7.07 2.63 -22.93
CA ASN A 73 5.76 3.26 -23.08
C ASN A 73 4.62 2.51 -22.38
N SER A 74 4.67 1.18 -22.19
CA SER A 74 3.48 0.40 -21.81
C SER A 74 2.97 0.71 -20.38
N LEU A 75 3.87 0.78 -19.39
CA LEU A 75 3.50 1.02 -18.00
C LEU A 75 3.03 2.46 -17.75
N ARG A 76 3.67 3.45 -18.39
CA ARG A 76 3.31 4.87 -18.24
C ARG A 76 1.94 5.15 -18.82
N HIS A 77 1.63 4.61 -20.00
CA HIS A 77 0.30 4.74 -20.60
C HIS A 77 -0.78 4.09 -19.72
N ALA A 78 -0.54 2.89 -19.21
CA ALA A 78 -1.46 2.24 -18.28
C ALA A 78 -1.68 3.05 -16.99
N LEU A 79 -0.64 3.70 -16.46
CA LEU A 79 -0.75 4.60 -15.32
C LEU A 79 -1.54 5.88 -15.64
N ILE A 80 -1.39 6.45 -16.84
CA ILE A 80 -2.20 7.59 -17.32
C ILE A 80 -3.67 7.21 -17.39
N GLU A 81 -3.97 6.12 -18.09
CA GLU A 81 -5.34 5.61 -18.24
C GLU A 81 -5.96 5.34 -16.89
N GLY A 82 -5.23 4.65 -16.00
CA GLY A 82 -5.71 4.34 -14.66
C GLY A 82 -5.94 5.59 -13.80
N LEU A 83 -5.11 6.63 -13.93
CA LEU A 83 -5.33 7.88 -13.20
C LEU A 83 -6.54 8.65 -13.73
N ASN A 84 -6.74 8.66 -15.05
CA ASN A 84 -7.88 9.31 -15.70
C ASN A 84 -9.21 8.57 -15.50
N MET A 85 -9.19 7.27 -15.16
CA MET A 85 -10.39 6.55 -14.73
C MET A 85 -10.93 7.04 -13.38
N ILE A 86 -10.10 7.66 -12.54
CA ILE A 86 -10.53 8.18 -11.24
C ILE A 86 -11.30 9.49 -11.47
N PRO A 87 -12.58 9.58 -11.06
CA PRO A 87 -13.42 10.74 -11.39
C PRO A 87 -12.91 12.08 -10.84
N ASN A 88 -12.33 12.07 -9.64
CA ASN A 88 -11.76 13.25 -9.02
C ASN A 88 -10.62 12.89 -8.06
N THR A 89 -9.38 13.02 -8.52
CA THR A 89 -8.17 12.70 -7.72
C THR A 89 -7.96 13.64 -6.51
N ASN A 90 -8.65 14.78 -6.45
CA ASN A 90 -8.58 15.77 -5.37
C ASN A 90 -9.58 15.52 -4.23
N MET A 91 -10.45 14.50 -4.32
CA MET A 91 -11.44 14.20 -3.28
C MET A 91 -10.81 13.63 -1.99
N GLY A 92 -9.52 13.31 -2.04
CA GLY A 92 -8.77 12.76 -0.93
C GLY A 92 -7.29 12.66 -1.24
N ARG A 93 -6.60 11.75 -0.56
CA ARG A 93 -5.17 11.49 -0.77
C ARG A 93 -5.00 10.34 -1.76
N THR A 94 -4.70 10.68 -3.01
CA THR A 94 -4.44 9.68 -4.05
C THR A 94 -3.03 9.14 -3.94
N ALA A 95 -2.88 7.82 -3.95
CA ALA A 95 -1.60 7.12 -3.89
C ALA A 95 -1.57 5.93 -4.85
N ILE A 96 -0.40 5.67 -5.42
CA ILE A 96 -0.12 4.52 -6.28
C ILE A 96 0.64 3.51 -5.43
N TYR A 97 0.22 2.25 -5.44
CA TYR A 97 0.88 1.16 -4.70
C TYR A 97 1.46 0.16 -5.70
N CYS A 98 2.73 -0.18 -5.52
CA CYS A 98 3.42 -1.16 -6.36
C CYS A 98 4.40 -2.00 -5.56
N ASN A 99 4.73 -3.17 -6.10
CA ASN A 99 5.80 -4.04 -5.62
C ASN A 99 7.18 -3.40 -5.81
N GLN A 100 8.21 -4.02 -5.19
CA GLN A 100 9.59 -3.54 -5.29
C GLN A 100 10.08 -3.46 -6.74
N THR A 101 9.81 -4.47 -7.59
CA THR A 101 10.34 -4.51 -8.96
C THR A 101 9.81 -3.37 -9.81
N VAL A 102 8.50 -3.12 -9.79
CA VAL A 102 7.90 -2.00 -10.52
C VAL A 102 8.37 -0.66 -9.95
N LYS A 103 8.54 -0.56 -8.62
CA LYS A 103 9.08 0.65 -7.99
C LYS A 103 10.48 0.98 -8.51
N THR A 104 11.39 0.01 -8.53
CA THR A 104 12.76 0.20 -9.04
C THR A 104 12.75 0.64 -10.49
N LEU A 105 11.88 0.06 -11.32
CA LEU A 105 11.78 0.43 -12.74
C LEU A 105 11.25 1.86 -12.93
N LEU A 106 10.21 2.26 -12.19
CA LEU A 106 9.71 3.63 -12.19
C LEU A 106 10.77 4.64 -11.73
N ASP A 107 11.62 4.25 -10.77
CA ASP A 107 12.70 5.11 -10.27
C ASP A 107 13.87 5.23 -11.27
N ILE A 108 14.22 4.15 -11.98
CA ILE A 108 15.17 4.19 -13.10
C ILE A 108 14.64 5.12 -14.20
N GLU A 109 13.38 4.97 -14.56
CA GLU A 109 12.73 5.80 -15.57
C GLU A 109 12.56 7.26 -15.17
N ALA A 110 12.46 7.56 -13.87
CA ALA A 110 12.44 8.92 -13.34
C ALA A 110 13.84 9.57 -13.37
N SER A 111 14.90 8.78 -13.39
CA SER A 111 16.29 9.26 -13.51
C SER A 111 16.64 9.72 -14.93
N ASP A 112 15.88 9.29 -15.94
CA ASP A 112 16.09 9.70 -17.33
C ASP A 112 15.60 11.14 -17.58
N LYS A 113 16.50 12.02 -18.04
CA LYS A 113 16.25 13.46 -18.23
C LYS A 113 15.17 13.83 -19.24
N SER A 114 14.75 12.90 -20.10
CA SER A 114 13.67 13.12 -21.07
C SER A 114 12.27 13.01 -20.46
N ASN A 115 12.17 12.59 -19.20
CA ASN A 115 10.90 12.28 -18.58
C ASN A 115 10.31 13.50 -17.83
N VAL A 116 9.25 14.08 -18.38
CA VAL A 116 8.50 15.20 -17.75
C VAL A 116 7.46 14.70 -16.74
N MET A 117 7.07 13.42 -16.85
CA MET A 117 5.90 12.81 -16.21
C MET A 117 6.19 12.28 -14.81
N LEU A 118 7.35 11.65 -14.63
CA LEU A 118 7.84 11.11 -13.37
C LEU A 118 8.85 12.08 -12.77
N LYS A 119 8.62 12.49 -11.52
CA LYS A 119 9.52 13.40 -10.81
C LYS A 119 9.90 12.81 -9.47
N THR A 120 11.15 12.99 -9.08
CA THR A 120 11.59 12.71 -7.72
C THR A 120 11.48 14.00 -6.93
N GLU A 121 10.47 14.11 -6.08
CA GLU A 121 10.24 15.27 -5.23
C GLU A 121 10.77 14.99 -3.82
N ASN A 122 11.45 15.97 -3.22
CA ASN A 122 11.91 15.86 -1.84
C ASN A 122 10.77 16.19 -0.90
N TRP A 123 10.10 15.15 -0.39
CA TRP A 123 9.12 15.31 0.67
C TRP A 123 9.80 15.04 2.01
N GLU A 124 9.90 16.08 2.86
CA GLU A 124 10.41 15.93 4.23
C GLU A 124 11.84 15.33 4.29
N GLY A 125 12.70 15.73 3.35
CA GLY A 125 14.08 15.27 3.24
C GLY A 125 14.25 13.88 2.62
N LYS A 126 13.17 13.23 2.17
CA LYS A 126 13.21 11.94 1.48
C LYS A 126 12.81 12.10 0.02
N PRO A 127 13.60 11.57 -0.92
CA PRO A 127 13.21 11.54 -2.33
C PRO A 127 12.01 10.59 -2.48
N VAL A 128 10.87 11.14 -2.87
CA VAL A 128 9.65 10.38 -3.20
C VAL A 128 9.35 10.58 -4.68
N THR A 129 9.30 9.48 -5.41
CA THR A 129 8.90 9.49 -6.81
C THR A 129 7.40 9.72 -6.90
N THR A 130 7.01 10.81 -7.55
CA THR A 130 5.64 11.17 -7.84
C THR A 130 5.35 11.00 -9.32
N PHE A 131 4.13 10.55 -9.62
CA PHE A 131 3.59 10.47 -10.97
C PHE A 131 2.37 11.38 -11.03
N TRP A 132 2.46 12.49 -11.76
CA TRP A 132 1.39 13.50 -11.84
C TRP A 132 0.94 14.02 -10.47
N GLY A 133 1.91 14.28 -9.59
CA GLY A 133 1.66 14.74 -8.22
C GLY A 133 1.13 13.64 -7.28
N CYS A 134 0.87 12.42 -7.77
CA CYS A 134 0.48 11.29 -6.94
C CYS A 134 1.73 10.53 -6.45
N PRO A 135 1.91 10.35 -5.14
CA PRO A 135 3.05 9.61 -4.59
C PRO A 135 2.96 8.11 -4.92
N VAL A 136 4.09 7.53 -5.33
CA VAL A 136 4.25 6.09 -5.54
C VAL A 136 4.82 5.44 -4.27
N ARG A 137 4.07 4.49 -3.71
CA ARG A 137 4.39 3.77 -2.46
C ARG A 137 4.74 2.32 -2.76
N ARG A 138 5.85 1.86 -2.20
CA ARG A 138 6.26 0.45 -2.26
C ARG A 138 5.48 -0.38 -1.23
N VAL A 139 4.98 -1.53 -1.65
CA VAL A 139 4.31 -2.52 -0.80
C VAL A 139 4.88 -3.90 -1.09
N ASP A 140 5.57 -4.49 -0.12
CA ASP A 140 6.22 -5.80 -0.29
C ASP A 140 5.24 -6.98 -0.28
N SER A 141 4.04 -6.77 0.26
CA SER A 141 2.97 -7.78 0.22
C SER A 141 2.35 -7.98 -1.17
N ILE A 142 2.64 -7.10 -2.13
CA ILE A 142 2.17 -7.26 -3.52
C ILE A 142 3.09 -8.25 -4.23
N LEU A 143 2.53 -9.36 -4.70
CA LEU A 143 3.27 -10.44 -5.34
C LEU A 143 3.57 -10.13 -6.81
N ASN A 144 4.70 -10.65 -7.30
CA ASN A 144 5.10 -10.55 -8.71
C ASN A 144 4.48 -11.65 -9.59
N THR A 145 3.96 -12.70 -8.98
CA THR A 145 3.56 -13.96 -9.64
C THR A 145 2.06 -14.20 -9.53
N GLU A 146 1.27 -13.13 -9.52
CA GLU A 146 -0.19 -13.26 -9.62
C GLU A 146 -0.56 -13.88 -10.98
N ALA A 147 -1.56 -14.76 -10.99
CA ALA A 147 -2.06 -15.31 -12.25
C ALA A 147 -2.57 -14.18 -13.15
N ALA A 148 -2.20 -14.22 -14.43
CA ALA A 148 -2.67 -13.26 -15.41
C ALA A 148 -4.20 -13.34 -15.54
N ILE A 149 -4.84 -12.18 -15.62
CA ILE A 149 -6.27 -12.08 -15.86
C ILE A 149 -6.48 -12.09 -17.38
N SER A 150 -7.19 -13.08 -17.90
CA SER A 150 -7.70 -13.06 -19.28
C SER A 150 -9.04 -12.33 -19.31
N ALA A 151 -9.27 -11.57 -20.38
CA ALA A 151 -10.53 -10.88 -20.67
C ALA A 151 -11.67 -11.86 -20.96
#